data_AF-A0A8S3F0J0-F1
#
_entry.id   AF-A0A8S3F0J0-F1
#
_cell.length_a   1.000
_cell.length_b   1.000
_cell.length_c   1.000
_cell.angle_alpha   90.00
_cell.angle_beta   90.00
_cell.angle_gamma   90.00
#
_symmetry.space_group_name_H-M   'P 1'
#
loop_
_entity.id
_entity.type
_entity.pdbx_description
1 polymer ?
#
loop_
_entity_poly.entity_id
_entity_poly.type
_entity_poly.pdbx_seq_one_letter_code
_entity_poly.pdbx_strand_id
1 'polypeptide(L)'
;MAKKNCLVKNLEAVETLGSTSTICSDKTGTLTQNRMTVAHMWFDNRIVEADTTDNQQNATYDKTAPGWLALSRCSMLCNRADFKQDQENLRRPVLQRECNGDASESALLKCVELSIGNVIRFREQNRKISEIPFNSTNKYQVSIHETQDGDDRYLLVMKGAPERILERCTSIYIDGTDIELNDYWRTAFNRSYLELGGLGERVLGFCDLRLPVNEYPRGYQFDSDEVNFPVTNLRFLGLMSMIDPPRAAVPEA
;
A
#
# COMPACT_ATOMS: atom_id res chain seq x y z
N MET A 1 25.93 18.02 -25.02
CA MET A 1 25.42 16.89 -24.20
C MET A 1 25.74 17.08 -22.70
N ALA A 2 27.00 17.34 -22.31
CA ALA A 2 27.37 17.52 -20.90
C ALA A 2 26.60 18.62 -20.14
N LYS A 3 26.37 19.80 -20.74
CA LYS A 3 25.53 20.88 -20.13
C LYS A 3 24.06 20.46 -19.89
N LYS A 4 23.60 19.35 -20.49
CA LYS A 4 22.27 18.75 -20.29
C LYS A 4 22.35 17.43 -19.49
N ASN A 5 23.37 17.26 -18.65
CA ASN A 5 23.59 16.07 -17.81
C ASN A 5 23.73 14.74 -18.57
N CYS A 6 24.10 14.77 -19.86
CA CYS A 6 24.44 13.58 -20.64
C CYS A 6 25.97 13.50 -20.79
N LEU A 7 26.60 12.63 -20.00
CA LEU A 7 28.05 12.42 -20.01
C LEU A 7 28.43 11.42 -21.12
N VAL A 8 29.34 11.85 -21.99
CA VAL A 8 29.85 11.04 -23.09
C VAL A 8 31.27 10.59 -22.72
N LYS A 9 31.49 9.27 -22.62
CA LYS A 9 32.83 8.70 -22.36
C LYS A 9 33.66 8.55 -23.64
N ASN A 10 33.01 8.18 -24.75
CA ASN A 10 33.62 8.01 -26.06
C ASN A 10 33.03 9.01 -27.05
N LEU A 11 33.84 9.89 -27.63
CA LEU A 11 33.37 10.96 -28.53
C LEU A 11 32.61 10.44 -29.75
N GLU A 12 32.99 9.28 -30.27
CA GLU A 12 32.30 8.60 -31.40
C GLU A 12 30.84 8.28 -31.10
N ALA A 13 30.49 8.06 -29.82
CA ALA A 13 29.12 7.73 -29.42
C ALA A 13 28.11 8.86 -29.72
N VAL A 14 28.57 10.11 -29.87
CA VAL A 14 27.71 11.24 -30.23
C VAL A 14 27.12 11.07 -31.62
N GLU A 15 27.94 10.59 -32.58
CA GLU A 15 27.50 10.34 -33.94
C GLU A 15 26.65 9.08 -34.03
N THR A 16 27.04 8.01 -33.31
CA THR A 16 26.28 6.76 -33.24
C THR A 16 24.84 6.96 -32.77
N LEU A 17 24.62 7.84 -31.77
CA LEU A 17 23.27 8.16 -31.31
C LEU A 17 22.42 8.82 -32.41
N GLY A 18 23.04 9.64 -33.27
CA GLY A 18 22.36 10.30 -34.39
C GLY A 18 22.04 9.38 -35.57
N SER A 19 22.78 8.28 -35.74
CA SER A 19 22.57 7.29 -36.80
C SER A 19 21.80 6.04 -36.33
N THR A 20 21.32 6.03 -35.08
CA THR A 20 20.59 4.90 -34.51
C THR A 20 19.21 4.74 -35.15
N SER A 21 18.93 3.56 -35.70
CA SER A 21 17.62 3.20 -36.26
C SER A 21 16.74 2.35 -35.32
N THR A 22 17.36 1.73 -34.30
CA THR A 22 16.69 0.82 -33.36
C THR A 22 17.25 1.03 -31.96
N ILE A 23 16.37 1.22 -30.97
CA ILE A 23 16.75 1.36 -29.55
C ILE A 23 16.28 0.12 -28.80
N CYS A 24 17.21 -0.59 -28.18
CA CYS A 24 16.93 -1.65 -27.23
C CYS A 24 17.07 -1.07 -25.81
N SER A 25 15.97 -0.95 -25.07
CA SER A 25 15.98 -0.41 -23.71
C SER A 25 15.72 -1.50 -22.70
N ASP A 26 16.46 -1.48 -21.59
CA ASP A 26 16.05 -2.19 -20.37
C ASP A 26 14.80 -1.52 -19.77
N LYS A 27 13.99 -2.26 -19.01
CA LYS A 27 12.80 -1.74 -18.35
C LYS A 27 13.14 -1.15 -16.99
N THR A 28 13.76 -1.93 -16.12
CA THR A 28 13.91 -1.60 -14.70
C THR A 28 15.00 -0.56 -14.51
N GLY A 29 14.66 0.59 -13.92
CA GLY A 29 15.64 1.67 -13.69
C GLY A 29 16.05 2.47 -14.93
N THR A 30 15.70 2.01 -16.14
CA THR A 30 15.86 2.77 -17.39
C THR A 30 14.54 3.44 -17.79
N LEU A 31 13.53 2.66 -18.19
CA LEU A 31 12.19 3.20 -18.49
C LEU A 31 11.39 3.52 -17.23
N THR A 32 11.58 2.71 -16.19
CA THR A 32 10.87 2.80 -14.91
C THR A 32 11.75 3.40 -13.82
N GLN A 33 11.14 3.83 -12.73
CA GLN A 33 11.82 4.51 -11.63
C GLN A 33 12.61 3.55 -10.73
N ASN A 34 12.49 2.23 -10.92
CA ASN A 34 12.99 1.21 -10.00
C ASN A 34 12.49 1.45 -8.57
N ARG A 35 11.23 1.88 -8.46
CA ARG A 35 10.58 2.28 -7.20
C ARG A 35 9.11 1.88 -7.23
N MET A 36 8.79 0.80 -6.52
CA MET A 36 7.40 0.39 -6.33
C MET A 36 6.59 1.54 -5.72
N THR A 37 5.46 1.87 -6.36
CA THR A 37 4.60 3.01 -6.02
C THR A 37 3.15 2.55 -6.13
N VAL A 38 2.30 2.96 -5.19
CA VAL A 38 0.85 2.67 -5.26
C VAL A 38 0.27 3.38 -6.49
N ALA A 39 -0.44 2.63 -7.33
CA ALA A 39 -0.97 3.11 -8.60
C ALA A 39 -2.49 3.26 -8.55
N HIS A 40 -3.19 2.25 -8.07
CA HIS A 40 -4.64 2.30 -7.89
C HIS A 40 -5.07 1.75 -6.54
N MET A 41 -6.26 2.15 -6.12
CA MET A 41 -6.90 1.71 -4.89
C MET A 41 -8.36 1.40 -5.19
N TRP A 42 -8.91 0.36 -4.57
CA TRP A 42 -10.32 0.02 -4.67
C TRP A 42 -10.96 0.07 -3.28
N PHE A 43 -11.91 0.98 -3.10
CA PHE A 43 -12.74 1.11 -1.90
C PHE A 43 -14.08 1.74 -2.31
N ASP A 44 -15.12 1.60 -1.50
CA ASP A 44 -16.46 2.14 -1.79
C ASP A 44 -16.97 1.77 -3.21
N ASN A 45 -16.64 0.56 -3.67
CA ASN A 45 -16.93 0.04 -5.01
C ASN A 45 -16.35 0.85 -6.18
N ARG A 46 -15.28 1.62 -5.95
CA ARG A 46 -14.68 2.50 -6.96
C ARG A 46 -13.18 2.26 -7.03
N ILE A 47 -12.67 2.19 -8.25
CA ILE A 47 -11.24 2.27 -8.51
C ILE A 47 -10.87 3.75 -8.53
N VAL A 48 -9.89 4.13 -7.72
CA VAL A 48 -9.29 5.46 -7.72
C VAL A 48 -7.82 5.36 -8.09
N GLU A 49 -7.36 6.33 -8.87
CA GLU A 49 -5.97 6.44 -9.27
C GLU A 49 -5.20 7.25 -8.22
N ALA A 50 -4.09 6.68 -7.75
CA ALA A 50 -3.13 7.39 -6.93
C ALA A 50 -2.20 8.20 -7.83
N ASP A 51 -1.77 9.38 -7.37
CA ASP A 51 -0.73 10.10 -8.10
C ASP A 51 0.58 9.29 -8.02
N THR A 52 1.13 8.92 -9.17
CA THR A 52 2.42 8.19 -9.26
C THR A 52 3.58 9.10 -9.64
N THR A 53 3.31 10.40 -9.86
CA THR A 53 4.33 11.39 -10.19
C THR A 53 5.15 11.78 -8.96
N ASP A 54 6.37 12.29 -9.20
CA ASP A 54 7.26 12.72 -8.12
C ASP A 54 6.74 13.94 -7.34
N ASN A 55 5.83 14.72 -7.93
CA ASN A 55 5.35 15.98 -7.36
C ASN A 55 4.02 15.84 -6.60
N GLN A 56 3.25 14.76 -6.80
CA GLN A 56 2.07 14.40 -6.00
C GLN A 56 0.96 15.49 -5.98
N GLN A 57 0.75 16.21 -7.08
CA GLN A 57 -0.22 17.33 -7.16
C GLN A 57 -1.55 16.95 -7.81
N ASN A 58 -1.69 15.74 -8.35
CA ASN A 58 -2.79 15.36 -9.23
C ASN A 58 -3.71 14.28 -8.64
N ALA A 59 -3.60 13.94 -7.35
CA ALA A 59 -4.46 12.93 -6.75
C ALA A 59 -5.94 13.34 -6.86
N THR A 60 -6.77 12.50 -7.48
CA THR A 60 -8.15 12.82 -7.89
C THR A 60 -9.23 12.32 -6.93
N TYR A 61 -8.86 11.78 -5.76
CA TYR A 61 -9.80 11.16 -4.82
C TYR A 61 -9.94 11.93 -3.50
N ASP A 62 -11.11 11.79 -2.86
CA ASP A 62 -11.41 12.41 -1.59
C ASP A 62 -10.66 11.71 -0.45
N LYS A 63 -9.64 12.39 0.08
CA LYS A 63 -8.82 11.93 1.22
C LYS A 63 -9.58 11.91 2.55
N THR A 64 -10.81 12.40 2.59
CA THR A 64 -11.68 12.39 3.77
C THR A 64 -12.77 11.31 3.71
N ALA A 65 -12.88 10.58 2.59
CA ALA A 65 -13.85 9.51 2.43
C ALA A 65 -13.67 8.43 3.51
N PRO A 66 -14.75 7.95 4.16
CA PRO A 66 -14.66 6.95 5.21
C PRO A 66 -13.95 5.66 4.76
N GLY A 67 -14.25 5.17 3.55
CA GLY A 67 -13.60 3.98 2.98
C GLY A 67 -12.09 4.15 2.87
N TRP A 68 -11.64 5.33 2.40
CA TRP A 68 -10.22 5.66 2.35
C TRP A 68 -9.58 5.71 3.74
N LEU A 69 -10.19 6.39 4.71
CA LEU A 69 -9.64 6.51 6.06
C LEU A 69 -9.45 5.14 6.75
N ALA A 70 -10.39 4.21 6.54
CA ALA A 70 -10.28 2.85 7.06
C ALA A 70 -9.15 2.07 6.35
N LEU A 71 -9.10 2.15 5.02
CA LEU A 71 -8.09 1.49 4.20
C LEU A 71 -6.67 2.03 4.50
N SER A 72 -6.51 3.35 4.63
CA SER A 72 -5.26 4.01 4.97
C SER A 72 -4.81 3.67 6.39
N ARG A 73 -5.74 3.58 7.36
CA ARG A 73 -5.45 3.07 8.71
C ARG A 73 -4.87 1.67 8.67
N CYS A 74 -5.51 0.75 7.94
CA CYS A 74 -5.00 -0.62 7.81
C CYS A 74 -3.60 -0.64 7.17
N SER A 75 -3.37 0.16 6.13
CA SER A 75 -2.08 0.27 5.44
C SER A 75 -0.98 0.89 6.31
N MET A 76 -1.31 1.87 7.15
CA MET A 76 -0.38 2.48 8.11
C MET A 76 0.04 1.49 9.21
N LEU A 77 -0.92 0.75 9.77
CA LEU A 77 -0.71 -0.11 10.94
C LEU A 77 -0.12 -1.47 10.59
N CYS A 78 -0.66 -2.13 9.58
CA CYS A 78 -0.22 -3.46 9.13
C CYS A 78 0.99 -3.34 8.19
N ASN A 79 2.05 -2.66 8.62
CA ASN A 79 3.22 -2.39 7.78
C ASN A 79 4.48 -2.29 8.65
N ARG A 80 5.57 -2.95 8.23
CA ARG A 80 6.86 -2.96 8.93
C ARG A 80 7.90 -2.05 8.29
N ALA A 81 7.58 -1.38 7.19
CA ALA A 81 8.47 -0.38 6.64
C ALA A 81 8.52 0.88 7.52
N ASP A 82 9.71 1.47 7.61
CA ASP A 82 9.98 2.71 8.34
C ASP A 82 10.93 3.59 7.54
N PHE A 83 10.76 4.91 7.62
CA PHE A 83 11.72 5.86 7.05
C PHE A 83 13.04 5.83 7.82
N LYS A 84 14.16 5.86 7.11
CA LYS A 84 15.46 6.09 7.75
C LYS A 84 15.46 7.49 8.39
N GLN A 85 15.91 7.56 9.64
CA GLN A 85 15.84 8.76 10.49
C GLN A 85 17.04 9.71 10.33
N ASP A 86 17.78 9.60 9.24
CA ASP A 86 18.90 10.51 8.98
C ASP A 86 18.40 11.89 8.51
N GLN A 87 19.08 12.95 8.95
CA GLN A 87 18.65 14.33 8.67
C GLN A 87 18.62 14.65 7.17
N GLU A 88 19.49 14.04 6.38
CA GLU A 88 19.50 14.22 4.93
C GLU A 88 18.27 13.60 4.28
N ASN A 89 17.89 12.39 4.68
CA ASN A 89 16.70 11.69 4.21
C ASN A 89 15.41 12.43 4.56
N LEU A 90 15.30 12.96 5.79
CA LEU A 90 14.11 13.71 6.20
C LEU A 90 13.88 14.99 5.37
N ARG A 91 14.96 15.58 4.81
CA ARG A 91 14.88 16.72 3.87
C ARG A 91 14.45 16.34 2.46
N ARG A 92 14.55 15.06 2.09
CA ARG A 92 14.13 14.58 0.76
C ARG A 92 12.59 14.57 0.66
N PRO A 93 12.03 14.77 -0.55
CA PRO A 93 10.62 14.49 -0.82
C PRO A 93 10.26 13.06 -0.41
N VAL A 94 9.04 12.84 0.10
CA VAL A 94 8.60 11.55 0.68
C VAL A 94 8.90 10.36 -0.24
N LEU A 95 8.65 10.50 -1.54
CA LEU A 95 8.89 9.44 -2.52
C LEU A 95 10.37 9.08 -2.69
N GLN A 96 11.27 10.03 -2.46
CA GLN A 96 12.72 9.85 -2.53
C GLN A 96 13.34 9.47 -1.19
N ARG A 97 12.54 9.44 -0.12
CA ARG A 97 13.02 8.98 1.18
C ARG A 97 13.35 7.50 1.13
N GLU A 98 14.51 7.15 1.67
CA GLU A 98 14.92 5.79 1.91
C GLU A 98 14.11 5.21 3.06
N CYS A 99 13.67 3.97 2.85
CA CYS A 99 12.89 3.20 3.81
C CYS A 99 13.63 1.90 4.13
N ASN A 100 13.51 1.43 5.36
CA ASN A 100 13.77 0.04 5.71
C ASN A 100 12.48 -0.75 5.44
N GLY A 101 12.57 -1.97 4.93
CA GLY A 101 11.42 -2.81 4.57
C GLY A 101 11.45 -3.23 3.10
N ASP A 102 10.52 -4.09 2.69
CA ASP A 102 10.44 -4.50 1.29
C ASP A 102 9.80 -3.40 0.41
N ALA A 103 9.94 -3.55 -0.91
CA ALA A 103 9.49 -2.56 -1.88
C ALA A 103 7.97 -2.29 -1.77
N SER A 104 7.17 -3.31 -1.50
CA SER A 104 5.71 -3.20 -1.38
C SER A 104 5.31 -2.43 -0.11
N GLU A 105 5.92 -2.79 1.01
CA GLU A 105 5.70 -2.08 2.27
C GLU A 105 6.16 -0.62 2.23
N SER A 106 7.30 -0.37 1.58
CA SER A 106 7.81 0.98 1.34
C SER A 106 6.88 1.80 0.44
N ALA A 107 6.29 1.20 -0.59
CA ALA A 107 5.32 1.86 -1.47
C ALA A 107 4.07 2.27 -0.70
N LEU A 108 3.53 1.36 0.11
CA LEU A 108 2.38 1.62 0.98
C LEU A 108 2.67 2.74 1.98
N LEU A 109 3.81 2.67 2.68
CA LEU A 109 4.24 3.67 3.65
C LEU A 109 4.32 5.07 3.01
N LYS A 110 4.95 5.18 1.84
CA LYS A 110 5.06 6.46 1.12
C LYS A 110 3.70 7.00 0.70
N CYS A 111 2.80 6.13 0.22
CA CYS A 111 1.44 6.51 -0.17
C CYS A 111 0.65 7.11 1.01
N VAL A 112 0.67 6.46 2.17
CA VAL A 112 -0.06 6.95 3.35
C VAL A 112 0.60 8.18 3.99
N GLU A 113 1.93 8.29 3.93
CA GLU A 113 2.66 9.50 4.38
C GLU A 113 2.38 10.72 3.49
N LEU A 114 2.17 10.53 2.18
CA LEU A 114 1.81 11.63 1.27
C LEU A 114 0.35 12.09 1.37
N SER A 115 -0.53 11.17 1.74
CA SER A 115 -1.98 11.42 1.76
C SER A 115 -2.47 11.89 3.12
N ILE A 116 -2.09 11.21 4.20
CA ILE A 116 -2.49 11.50 5.58
C ILE A 116 -1.37 12.22 6.34
N GLY A 117 -0.13 11.75 6.17
CA GLY A 117 1.04 12.29 6.84
C GLY A 117 1.23 11.81 8.27
N ASN A 118 2.47 11.93 8.76
CA ASN A 118 2.85 11.66 10.14
C ASN A 118 2.52 10.23 10.61
N VAL A 119 2.84 9.24 9.77
CA VAL A 119 2.56 7.82 10.02
C VAL A 119 3.21 7.32 11.31
N ILE A 120 4.37 7.88 11.67
CA ILE A 120 5.09 7.56 12.91
C ILE A 120 4.20 7.85 14.13
N ARG A 121 3.70 9.10 14.23
CA ARG A 121 2.79 9.49 15.31
C ARG A 121 1.50 8.68 15.29
N PHE A 122 0.97 8.37 14.10
CA PHE A 122 -0.22 7.53 13.98
C PHE A 122 0.01 6.12 14.56
N ARG A 123 1.17 5.50 14.30
CA ARG A 123 1.54 4.21 14.88
C ARG A 123 1.77 4.27 16.39
N GLU A 124 2.32 5.38 16.91
CA GLU A 124 2.47 5.60 18.35
C GLU A 124 1.12 5.66 19.08
N GLN A 125 0.13 6.33 18.47
CA GLN A 125 -1.25 6.42 18.98
C GLN A 125 -2.04 5.12 18.85
N ASN A 126 -1.55 4.18 18.04
CA ASN A 126 -2.18 2.89 17.76
C ASN A 126 -1.18 1.77 18.04
N ARG A 127 -0.82 1.60 19.31
CA ARG A 127 0.28 0.75 19.76
C ARG A 127 0.04 -0.70 19.33
N LYS A 128 1.00 -1.27 18.61
CA LYS A 128 1.02 -2.68 18.20
C LYS A 128 1.23 -3.58 19.44
N ILE A 129 0.31 -4.51 19.67
CA ILE A 129 0.31 -5.45 20.80
C ILE A 129 0.81 -6.83 20.36
N SER A 130 0.36 -7.29 19.19
CA SER A 130 0.76 -8.58 18.62
C SER A 130 0.81 -8.49 17.10
N GLU A 131 1.59 -9.36 16.47
CA GLU A 131 1.76 -9.40 15.02
C GLU A 131 2.07 -10.81 14.54
N ILE A 132 1.42 -11.21 13.45
CA ILE A 132 1.81 -12.37 12.64
C ILE A 132 2.52 -11.82 11.39
N PRO A 133 3.84 -12.03 11.24
CA PRO A 133 4.57 -11.65 10.03
C PRO A 133 3.96 -12.26 8.78
N PHE A 134 4.17 -11.61 7.64
CA PHE A 134 3.90 -12.25 6.36
C PHE A 134 4.68 -13.56 6.24
N ASN A 135 3.98 -14.64 5.88
CA ASN A 135 4.61 -15.90 5.50
C ASN A 135 3.98 -16.45 4.21
N SER A 136 4.76 -17.20 3.43
CA SER A 136 4.36 -17.69 2.10
C SER A 136 3.24 -18.74 2.15
N THR A 137 3.10 -19.43 3.28
CA THR A 137 2.06 -20.44 3.51
C THR A 137 0.68 -19.80 3.69
N ASN A 138 0.59 -18.83 4.60
CA ASN A 138 -0.64 -18.14 4.97
C ASN A 138 -1.00 -17.02 3.97
N LYS A 139 0.02 -16.41 3.34
CA LYS A 139 -0.11 -15.31 2.36
C LYS A 139 -0.80 -14.06 2.89
N TYR A 140 -0.74 -13.83 4.20
CA TYR A 140 -1.22 -12.63 4.87
C TYR A 140 -0.27 -12.23 6.00
N GLN A 141 -0.38 -10.98 6.43
CA GLN A 141 0.22 -10.40 7.62
C GLN A 141 -0.91 -9.84 8.49
N VAL A 142 -0.82 -10.00 9.81
CA VAL A 142 -1.80 -9.49 10.78
C VAL A 142 -1.09 -8.69 11.85
N SER A 143 -1.71 -7.63 12.33
CA SER A 143 -1.29 -6.98 13.57
C SER A 143 -2.50 -6.53 14.38
N ILE A 144 -2.36 -6.55 15.71
CA ILE A 144 -3.39 -6.14 16.67
C ILE A 144 -2.90 -4.89 17.38
N HIS A 145 -3.78 -3.90 17.49
CA HIS A 145 -3.45 -2.58 17.98
C HIS A 145 -4.41 -2.15 19.09
N GLU A 146 -3.85 -1.48 20.10
CA GLU A 146 -4.60 -0.67 21.05
C GLU A 146 -4.71 0.75 20.49
N THR A 147 -5.93 1.23 20.26
CA THR A 147 -6.19 2.51 19.57
C THR A 147 -6.58 3.62 20.56
N GLN A 148 -6.22 4.85 20.25
CA GLN A 148 -6.57 6.05 21.03
C GLN A 148 -7.72 6.85 20.40
N ASP A 149 -8.72 6.17 19.85
CA ASP A 149 -9.84 6.78 19.12
C ASP A 149 -11.17 6.76 19.89
N GLY A 150 -11.11 6.46 21.20
CA GLY A 150 -12.28 6.42 22.09
C GLY A 150 -13.06 5.10 22.05
N ASP A 151 -12.61 4.13 21.24
CA ASP A 151 -13.12 2.76 21.25
C ASP A 151 -12.22 1.87 22.12
N ASP A 152 -12.79 1.26 23.15
CA ASP A 152 -12.03 0.38 24.07
C ASP A 152 -11.64 -0.97 23.44
N ARG A 153 -12.16 -1.28 22.24
CA ARG A 153 -11.87 -2.51 21.51
C ARG A 153 -10.51 -2.47 20.82
N TYR A 154 -9.78 -3.58 20.92
CA TYR A 154 -8.61 -3.82 20.09
C TYR A 154 -8.97 -3.81 18.60
N LEU A 155 -8.09 -3.24 17.79
CA LEU A 155 -8.19 -3.23 16.34
C LEU A 155 -7.23 -4.27 15.75
N LEU A 156 -7.79 -5.31 15.13
CA LEU A 156 -7.05 -6.23 14.28
C LEU A 156 -7.04 -5.68 12.85
N VAL A 157 -5.86 -5.62 12.23
CA VAL A 157 -5.69 -5.27 10.81
C VAL A 157 -4.92 -6.38 10.10
N MET A 158 -5.30 -6.66 8.86
CA MET A 158 -4.68 -7.71 8.06
C MET A 158 -4.55 -7.26 6.61
N LYS A 159 -3.37 -7.54 6.01
CA LYS A 159 -3.13 -7.38 4.57
C LYS A 159 -2.56 -8.65 3.97
N GLY A 160 -2.80 -8.90 2.68
CA GLY A 160 -2.30 -10.11 2.04
C GLY A 160 -2.71 -10.27 0.59
N ALA A 161 -2.59 -11.49 0.07
CA ALA A 161 -3.05 -11.82 -1.27
C ALA A 161 -4.57 -11.58 -1.38
N PRO A 162 -5.07 -10.87 -2.41
CA PRO A 162 -6.47 -10.43 -2.50
C PRO A 162 -7.50 -11.55 -2.23
N GLU A 163 -7.37 -12.67 -2.95
CA GLU A 163 -8.23 -13.85 -2.81
C GLU A 163 -8.26 -14.40 -1.38
N ARG A 164 -7.08 -14.45 -0.72
CA ARG A 164 -6.94 -14.98 0.66
C ARG A 164 -7.54 -14.07 1.70
N ILE A 165 -7.54 -12.77 1.45
CA ILE A 165 -8.18 -11.79 2.32
C ILE A 165 -9.69 -11.86 2.16
N LEU A 166 -10.20 -11.93 0.93
CA LEU A 166 -11.64 -12.03 0.67
C LEU A 166 -12.24 -13.30 1.26
N GLU A 167 -11.57 -14.45 1.17
CA GLU A 167 -11.99 -15.72 1.79
C GLU A 167 -12.17 -15.63 3.32
N ARG A 168 -11.49 -14.69 3.97
CA ARG A 168 -11.53 -14.48 5.43
C ARG A 168 -12.54 -13.43 5.86
N CYS A 169 -13.17 -12.74 4.93
CA CYS A 169 -14.11 -11.66 5.21
C CYS A 169 -15.57 -12.13 5.10
N THR A 170 -16.40 -11.66 6.01
CA THR A 170 -17.87 -11.86 6.00
C THR A 170 -18.63 -10.56 5.77
N SER A 171 -17.98 -9.42 5.98
CA SER A 171 -18.52 -8.09 5.71
C SER A 171 -17.55 -7.28 4.85
N ILE A 172 -18.05 -6.19 4.27
CA ILE A 172 -17.28 -5.19 3.54
C ILE A 172 -17.66 -3.80 4.03
N TYR A 173 -16.69 -2.89 4.07
CA TYR A 173 -16.90 -1.49 4.45
C TYR A 173 -17.15 -0.64 3.22
N ILE A 174 -18.35 -0.04 3.13
CA ILE A 174 -18.77 0.82 2.01
C ILE A 174 -19.38 2.10 2.57
N ASP A 175 -18.87 3.25 2.13
CA ASP A 175 -19.38 4.60 2.41
C ASP A 175 -19.61 4.86 3.92
N GLY A 176 -18.75 4.28 4.77
CA GLY A 176 -18.84 4.44 6.22
C GLY A 176 -19.62 3.35 6.96
N THR A 177 -20.19 2.38 6.24
CA THR A 177 -21.08 1.34 6.78
C THR A 177 -20.57 -0.08 6.55
N ASP A 178 -20.84 -0.95 7.51
CA ASP A 178 -20.51 -2.38 7.43
C ASP A 178 -21.70 -3.11 6.79
N ILE A 179 -21.48 -3.73 5.65
CA ILE A 179 -22.50 -4.51 4.93
C ILE A 179 -22.03 -5.94 4.71
N GLU A 180 -22.98 -6.86 4.55
CA GLU A 180 -22.68 -8.28 4.32
C GLU A 180 -21.97 -8.50 2.97
N LEU A 181 -20.92 -9.34 2.98
CA LEU A 181 -20.17 -9.70 1.79
C LEU A 181 -20.90 -10.80 0.98
N ASN A 182 -21.94 -10.38 0.28
CA ASN A 182 -22.75 -11.23 -0.61
C ASN A 182 -22.10 -11.44 -2.01
N ASP A 183 -22.76 -12.21 -2.87
CA ASP A 183 -22.27 -12.55 -4.21
C ASP A 183 -22.08 -11.34 -5.14
N TYR A 184 -22.89 -10.29 -4.97
CA TYR A 184 -22.71 -9.04 -5.70
C TYR A 184 -21.35 -8.42 -5.38
N TRP A 185 -21.00 -8.33 -4.09
CA TRP A 185 -19.72 -7.77 -3.65
C TRP A 185 -18.53 -8.63 -4.04
N ARG A 186 -18.67 -9.96 -4.01
CA ARG A 186 -17.65 -10.90 -4.51
C ARG A 186 -17.40 -10.71 -6.01
N THR A 187 -18.47 -10.49 -6.78
CA THR A 187 -18.37 -10.23 -8.23
C THR A 187 -17.72 -8.87 -8.50
N ALA A 188 -18.11 -7.83 -7.77
CA ALA A 188 -17.51 -6.50 -7.88
C ALA A 188 -16.01 -6.52 -7.54
N PHE A 189 -15.64 -7.18 -6.44
CA PHE A 189 -14.24 -7.41 -6.08
C PHE A 189 -13.47 -8.13 -7.20
N ASN A 190 -14.00 -9.24 -7.72
CA ASN A 190 -13.30 -10.03 -8.74
C ASN A 190 -13.08 -9.24 -10.02
N ARG A 191 -14.06 -8.44 -10.42
CA ARG A 191 -13.93 -7.54 -11.56
C ARG A 191 -12.78 -6.55 -11.34
N SER A 192 -12.77 -5.85 -10.21
CA SER A 192 -11.72 -4.86 -9.91
C SER A 192 -10.35 -5.50 -9.72
N TYR A 193 -10.27 -6.69 -9.12
CA TYR A 193 -9.03 -7.44 -9.00
C TYR A 193 -8.45 -7.83 -10.36
N LEU A 194 -9.28 -8.33 -11.29
CA LEU A 194 -8.85 -8.67 -12.65
C LEU A 194 -8.47 -7.44 -13.46
N GLU A 195 -9.17 -6.31 -13.26
CA GLU A 195 -8.84 -5.04 -13.93
C GLU A 195 -7.46 -4.54 -13.49
N LEU A 196 -7.20 -4.46 -12.19
CA LEU A 196 -5.90 -4.05 -11.64
C LEU A 196 -4.78 -5.04 -12.01
N GLY A 197 -5.06 -6.34 -11.99
CA GLY A 197 -4.12 -7.37 -12.44
C GLY A 197 -3.82 -7.29 -13.95
N GLY A 198 -4.82 -6.91 -14.76
CA GLY A 198 -4.68 -6.71 -16.20
C GLY A 198 -3.76 -5.53 -16.57
N LEU A 199 -3.61 -4.56 -15.67
CA LEU A 199 -2.64 -3.46 -15.79
C LEU A 199 -1.20 -3.89 -15.46
N GLY A 200 -0.98 -5.15 -15.08
CA GLY A 200 0.34 -5.66 -14.68
C GLY A 200 0.77 -5.22 -13.28
N GLU A 201 -0.19 -4.76 -12.47
CA GLU A 201 0.06 -4.26 -11.13
C GLU A 201 0.03 -5.38 -10.09
N ARG A 202 0.83 -5.23 -9.04
CA ARG A 202 0.77 -6.11 -7.88
C ARG A 202 -0.34 -5.65 -6.95
N VAL A 203 -1.37 -6.48 -6.75
CA VAL A 203 -2.55 -6.14 -5.93
C VAL A 203 -2.46 -6.79 -4.54
N LEU A 204 -2.83 -6.03 -3.50
CA LEU A 204 -2.96 -6.49 -2.12
C LEU A 204 -4.38 -6.20 -1.60
N GLY A 205 -4.93 -7.13 -0.82
CA GLY A 205 -6.18 -6.94 -0.09
C GLY A 205 -5.95 -6.51 1.34
N PHE A 206 -6.89 -5.72 1.88
CA PHE A 206 -6.86 -5.18 3.23
C PHE A 206 -8.19 -5.43 3.93
N CYS A 207 -8.13 -5.82 5.19
CA CYS A 207 -9.30 -6.03 6.04
C CYS A 207 -8.98 -5.69 7.50
N ASP A 208 -10.01 -5.42 8.29
CA ASP A 208 -9.90 -5.17 9.71
C ASP A 208 -11.00 -5.84 10.52
N LEU A 209 -10.85 -5.84 11.83
CA LEU A 209 -11.90 -6.25 12.77
C LEU A 209 -11.71 -5.55 14.10
N ARG A 210 -12.80 -5.04 14.68
CA ARG A 210 -12.84 -4.61 16.08
C ARG A 210 -13.16 -5.82 16.96
N LEU A 211 -12.22 -6.22 17.78
CA LEU A 211 -12.38 -7.38 18.66
C LEU A 211 -13.37 -7.06 19.79
N PRO A 212 -14.33 -7.93 20.09
CA PRO A 212 -15.35 -7.67 21.11
C PRO A 212 -14.73 -7.62 22.51
N VAL A 213 -15.03 -6.56 23.27
CA VAL A 213 -14.48 -6.32 24.63
C VAL A 213 -14.78 -7.47 25.59
N ASN A 214 -15.93 -8.14 25.41
CA ASN A 214 -16.36 -9.25 26.27
C ASN A 214 -15.44 -10.47 26.17
N GLU A 215 -14.83 -10.70 25.00
CA GLU A 215 -13.91 -11.82 24.76
C GLU A 215 -12.45 -11.39 24.89
N TYR A 216 -12.16 -10.13 24.52
CA TYR A 216 -10.81 -9.55 24.50
C TYR A 216 -10.76 -8.27 25.35
N PRO A 217 -10.83 -8.38 26.69
CA PRO A 217 -10.77 -7.21 27.58
C PRO A 217 -9.39 -6.56 27.56
N ARG A 218 -9.28 -5.31 28.01
CA ARG A 218 -7.98 -4.63 28.12
C ARG A 218 -7.01 -5.42 28.97
N GLY A 219 -5.79 -5.60 28.46
CA GLY A 219 -4.75 -6.43 29.08
C GLY A 219 -4.78 -7.90 28.67
N TYR A 220 -5.69 -8.30 27.77
CA TYR A 220 -5.67 -9.62 27.15
C TYR A 220 -4.32 -9.90 26.49
N GLN A 221 -3.78 -11.10 26.73
CA GLN A 221 -2.49 -11.54 26.18
C GLN A 221 -2.74 -12.24 24.85
N PHE A 222 -2.33 -11.60 23.76
CA PHE A 222 -2.42 -12.17 22.42
C PHE A 222 -1.21 -13.04 22.12
N ASP A 223 -1.45 -14.27 21.67
CA ASP A 223 -0.40 -15.21 21.26
C ASP A 223 -0.41 -15.37 19.74
N SER A 224 0.72 -15.10 19.10
CA SER A 224 0.90 -15.20 17.64
C SER A 224 1.35 -16.58 17.17
N ASP A 225 1.88 -17.40 18.07
CA ASP A 225 2.34 -18.77 17.78
C ASP A 225 1.18 -19.75 17.94
N GLU A 226 0.45 -19.66 19.06
CA GLU A 226 -0.83 -20.33 19.29
C GLU A 226 -1.98 -19.32 19.13
N VAL A 227 -2.35 -19.04 17.88
CA VAL A 227 -3.30 -17.99 17.51
C VAL A 227 -4.60 -18.07 18.32
N ASN A 228 -4.77 -17.13 19.26
CA ASN A 228 -5.90 -17.05 20.19
C ASN A 228 -6.93 -15.95 19.83
N PHE A 229 -6.86 -15.43 18.60
CA PHE A 229 -7.73 -14.37 18.09
C PHE A 229 -8.29 -14.73 16.70
N PRO A 230 -9.42 -14.14 16.28
CA PRO A 230 -10.02 -14.48 14.99
C PRO A 230 -9.15 -14.05 13.82
N VAL A 231 -8.97 -14.96 12.86
CA VAL A 231 -8.33 -14.72 11.55
C VAL A 231 -9.31 -14.94 10.39
N THR A 232 -10.60 -14.98 10.70
CA THR A 232 -11.75 -15.15 9.81
C THR A 232 -12.89 -14.25 10.33
N ASN A 233 -13.97 -14.13 9.55
CA ASN A 233 -15.09 -13.24 9.84
C ASN A 233 -14.68 -11.76 9.96
N LEU A 234 -13.70 -11.37 9.16
CA LEU A 234 -13.16 -10.02 9.12
C LEU A 234 -14.05 -9.11 8.26
N ARG A 235 -13.80 -7.81 8.33
CA ARG A 235 -14.41 -6.78 7.49
C ARG A 235 -13.44 -6.36 6.39
N PHE A 236 -13.81 -6.61 5.14
CA PHE A 236 -13.04 -6.22 3.97
C PHE A 236 -13.06 -4.69 3.80
N LEU A 237 -11.89 -4.08 3.58
CA LEU A 237 -11.76 -2.62 3.44
C LEU A 237 -11.53 -2.19 2.00
N GLY A 238 -10.69 -2.91 1.26
CA GLY A 238 -10.30 -2.48 -0.06
C GLY A 238 -9.09 -3.23 -0.64
N LEU A 239 -8.74 -2.83 -1.86
CA LEU A 239 -7.50 -3.22 -2.53
C LEU A 239 -6.57 -2.01 -2.66
N MET A 240 -5.27 -2.28 -2.63
CA MET A 240 -4.28 -1.35 -3.19
C MET A 240 -3.42 -2.11 -4.19
N SER A 241 -3.20 -1.53 -5.35
CA SER A 241 -2.28 -2.03 -6.35
C SER A 241 -1.07 -1.12 -6.48
N MET A 242 0.04 -1.72 -6.90
CA MET A 242 1.31 -1.02 -7.02
C MET A 242 2.09 -1.51 -8.23
N ILE A 243 2.83 -0.58 -8.82
CA ILE A 243 3.68 -0.82 -9.98
C ILE A 243 5.01 -0.09 -9.79
N ASP A 244 6.02 -0.49 -10.55
CA ASP A 244 7.19 0.36 -10.77
C ASP A 244 6.87 1.33 -11.93
N PRO A 245 6.52 2.59 -11.64
CA PRO A 245 5.97 3.49 -12.65
C PRO A 245 7.05 3.94 -13.64
N PRO A 246 6.67 4.35 -14.86
CA PRO A 246 7.59 4.96 -15.81
C PRO A 246 8.20 6.26 -15.24
N ARG A 247 9.39 6.62 -15.69
CA ARG A 247 9.96 7.95 -15.41
C ARG A 247 9.14 9.02 -16.15
N ALA A 248 8.96 10.20 -15.57
CA ALA A 248 8.06 11.23 -16.10
C ALA A 248 8.29 11.61 -17.57
N ALA A 249 9.54 11.63 -18.04
CA ALA A 249 9.88 11.98 -19.42
C ALA A 249 9.74 10.81 -20.41
N VAL A 250 9.61 9.56 -19.95
CA VAL A 250 9.65 8.38 -20.82
C VAL A 250 8.44 8.26 -21.76
N PRO A 251 7.19 8.56 -21.35
CA PRO A 251 6.05 8.51 -22.26
C PRO A 251 6.15 9.46 -23.47
N GLU A 252 6.89 10.56 -23.35
CA GLU A 252 7.05 11.57 -24.40
C GLU A 252 8.37 11.45 -25.19
N ALA A 253 9.30 10.59 -24.76
CA ALA A 253 10.67 10.51 -25.27
C ALA A 253 10.86 9.66 -26.53
#